data_AF-A0A8H5FKD1-F1
#
_entry.id   AF-A0A8H5FKD1-F1
#
_cell.length_a   1.000
_cell.length_b   1.000
_cell.length_c   1.000
_cell.angle_alpha   90.00
_cell.angle_beta   90.00
_cell.angle_gamma   90.00
#
_symmetry.space_group_name_H-M   'P 1'
#
loop_
_entity.id
_entity.type
_entity.pdbx_description
1 polymer ?
#
loop_
_entity_poly.entity_id
_entity_poly.type
_entity_poly.pdbx_seq_one_letter_code
_entity_poly.pdbx_strand_id
1 'polypeptide(L)'
;MPAACLQGDRWKAHRKVFCSEFQQSSVQSYATVHLRAAKILASRLLRSPCQLKEHLRSNAAGVTMGVAYGIENESENTRFLAIAEKALEGMAAAAKPGQFFVDFLPFLKHLP
;
A
#
# COMPACT_ATOMS: atom_id res chain seq x y z
N MET A 1 5.50 -27.24 -3.28
CA MET A 1 6.32 -26.20 -2.62
C MET A 1 6.03 -26.23 -1.13
N PRO A 2 6.96 -26.53 -0.22
CA PRO A 2 6.64 -26.49 1.20
C PRO A 2 6.67 -25.04 1.68
N ALA A 3 5.54 -24.62 2.24
CA ALA A 3 5.29 -23.35 2.92
C ALA A 3 6.09 -23.22 4.24
N ALA A 4 7.42 -23.33 4.17
CA ALA A 4 8.30 -23.23 5.33
C ALA A 4 9.13 -21.94 5.24
N CYS A 5 8.65 -20.86 5.88
CA CYS A 5 9.45 -19.83 6.58
C CYS A 5 8.71 -18.51 6.87
N LEU A 6 7.38 -18.48 6.93
CA LEU A 6 6.66 -17.35 7.53
C LEU A 6 6.75 -17.32 9.08
N GLN A 7 7.58 -18.17 9.69
CA GLN A 7 7.75 -18.26 11.15
C GLN A 7 9.20 -17.98 11.64
N GLY A 8 10.11 -17.56 10.74
CA GLY A 8 11.47 -17.20 11.12
C GLY A 8 11.51 -15.96 12.03
N ASP A 9 12.49 -15.87 12.92
CA ASP A 9 12.59 -14.77 13.90
C ASP A 9 12.64 -13.38 13.24
N ARG A 10 13.11 -13.32 11.99
CA ARG A 10 13.04 -12.11 11.15
C ARG A 10 11.61 -11.65 10.88
N TRP A 11 10.67 -12.55 10.56
CA TRP A 11 9.25 -12.19 10.39
C TRP A 11 8.66 -11.68 11.70
N LYS A 12 8.95 -12.35 12.82
CA LYS A 12 8.50 -11.90 14.15
C LYS A 12 9.03 -10.51 14.49
N ALA A 13 10.30 -10.22 14.18
CA ALA A 13 10.91 -8.91 14.39
C ALA A 13 10.23 -7.83 13.53
N HIS A 14 10.06 -8.07 12.22
CA HIS A 14 9.35 -7.13 11.34
C HIS A 14 7.91 -6.88 11.81
N ARG A 15 7.18 -7.95 12.17
CA ARG A 15 5.81 -7.82 12.68
C ARG A 15 5.76 -7.04 13.99
N LYS A 16 6.72 -7.25 14.90
CA LYS A 16 6.79 -6.53 16.18
C LYS A 16 6.94 -5.03 15.95
N VAL A 17 7.88 -4.62 15.09
CA VAL A 17 8.11 -3.21 14.76
C VAL A 17 6.89 -2.61 14.07
N PHE A 18 6.33 -3.31 13.08
CA PHE A 18 5.12 -2.82 12.39
C PHE A 18 3.94 -2.65 13.37
N CYS A 19 3.66 -3.65 14.20
CA CYS A 19 2.56 -3.57 15.14
C CYS A 19 2.78 -2.53 16.25
N SER A 20 4.01 -2.23 16.65
CA SER A 20 4.27 -1.17 17.63
C SER A 20 4.07 0.22 17.05
N GLU A 21 4.51 0.45 15.80
CA GLU A 21 4.33 1.75 15.13
C GLU A 21 2.85 1.99 14.78
N PHE A 22 2.15 0.97 14.29
CA PHE A 22 0.74 1.05 13.88
C PHE A 22 -0.25 0.61 14.98
N GLN A 23 0.17 0.64 16.26
CA GLN A 23 -0.72 0.28 17.37
C GLN A 23 -1.80 1.34 17.58
N GLN A 24 -2.90 0.95 18.22
CA GLN A 24 -4.03 1.85 18.52
C GLN A 24 -3.62 3.11 19.31
N SER A 25 -2.58 3.02 20.14
CA SER A 25 -1.99 4.16 20.87
C SER A 25 -1.35 5.20 19.94
N SER A 26 -0.83 4.79 18.79
CA SER A 26 -0.16 5.67 17.81
C SER A 26 -1.14 6.34 16.85
N VAL A 27 -2.42 5.93 16.84
CA VAL A 27 -3.45 6.47 15.94
C VAL A 27 -3.63 7.98 16.11
N GLN A 28 -3.48 8.50 17.33
CA GLN A 28 -3.58 9.94 17.59
C GLN A 28 -2.48 10.73 16.85
N SER A 29 -1.28 10.17 16.71
CA SER A 29 -0.18 10.80 15.98
C SER A 29 -0.48 10.96 14.48
N TYR A 30 -1.37 10.14 13.93
CA TYR A 30 -1.78 10.19 12.51
C TYR A 30 -3.10 10.93 12.28
N ALA A 31 -3.77 11.40 13.34
CA ALA A 31 -5.08 12.04 13.25
C ALA A 31 -5.09 13.25 12.30
N THR A 32 -4.02 14.06 12.34
CA THR A 32 -3.85 15.21 11.44
C THR A 32 -3.79 14.80 9.97
N VAL A 33 -3.04 13.73 9.66
CA VAL A 33 -2.91 13.19 8.30
C VAL A 33 -4.25 12.66 7.80
N HIS A 34 -4.96 11.88 8.63
CA HIS A 34 -6.28 11.35 8.28
C HIS A 34 -7.33 12.46 8.07
N LEU A 35 -7.33 13.49 8.92
CA LEU A 35 -8.28 14.60 8.83
C LEU A 35 -8.02 15.46 7.58
N ARG A 36 -6.74 15.70 7.25
CA ARG A 36 -6.36 16.37 6.00
C ARG A 36 -6.81 15.57 4.77
N ALA A 37 -6.53 14.28 4.75
CA ALA A 37 -6.95 13.38 3.67
C ALA A 37 -8.47 13.35 3.53
N ALA A 38 -9.23 13.26 4.65
CA ALA A 38 -10.68 13.30 4.63
C ALA A 38 -11.24 14.60 4.01
N LYS A 39 -10.66 15.76 4.34
CA LYS A 39 -11.03 17.06 3.75
C LYS A 39 -10.76 17.09 2.24
N ILE A 40 -9.61 16.58 1.80
CA ILE A 40 -9.26 16.50 0.37
C ILE A 40 -10.23 15.58 -0.36
N LEU A 41 -10.52 14.40 0.19
CA LEU A 41 -11.45 13.44 -0.39
C LEU A 41 -12.86 14.02 -0.52
N ALA A 42 -13.37 14.66 0.53
CA ALA A 42 -14.68 15.32 0.50
C ALA A 42 -14.72 16.40 -0.59
N SER A 43 -13.66 17.21 -0.71
CA SER A 43 -13.56 18.26 -1.73
C SER A 43 -13.52 17.71 -3.16
N ARG A 44 -12.81 16.59 -3.37
CA ARG A 44 -12.75 15.90 -4.67
C ARG A 44 -14.09 15.27 -5.04
N LEU A 45 -14.78 14.64 -4.08
CA LEU A 45 -16.11 14.05 -4.28
C LEU A 45 -17.18 15.09 -4.61
N LEU A 46 -17.13 16.26 -3.97
CA LEU A 46 -18.05 17.37 -4.31
C LEU A 46 -17.83 17.89 -5.74
N ARG A 47 -16.61 17.78 -6.27
CA ARG A 47 -16.28 18.22 -7.63
C ARG A 47 -16.59 17.17 -8.69
N SER A 48 -16.34 15.90 -8.39
CA SER A 48 -16.50 14.78 -9.34
C SER A 48 -17.01 13.52 -8.62
N PRO A 49 -18.32 13.42 -8.35
CA PRO A 49 -18.89 12.28 -7.63
C PRO A 49 -18.80 10.97 -8.43
N CYS A 50 -18.74 11.05 -9.76
CA CYS A 50 -18.68 9.88 -10.65
C CYS A 50 -17.37 9.08 -10.55
N GLN A 51 -16.31 9.66 -9.98
CA GLN A 51 -14.97 9.07 -9.90
C GLN A 51 -14.64 8.54 -8.49
N LEU A 52 -15.65 8.12 -7.72
CA LEU A 52 -15.51 7.65 -6.34
C LEU A 52 -14.37 6.65 -6.13
N LYS A 53 -14.27 5.61 -6.98
CA LYS A 53 -13.24 4.56 -6.84
C LYS A 53 -11.83 5.12 -6.99
N GLU A 54 -11.63 6.01 -7.95
CA GLU A 54 -10.34 6.65 -8.20
C GLU A 54 -9.96 7.57 -7.04
N HIS A 55 -10.91 8.40 -6.58
CA HIS A 55 -10.70 9.27 -5.44
C HIS A 55 -10.36 8.51 -4.15
N LEU A 56 -11.03 7.38 -3.90
CA LEU A 56 -10.71 6.51 -2.76
C LEU A 56 -9.32 5.88 -2.89
N ARG A 57 -8.97 5.39 -4.07
CA ARG A 57 -7.64 4.82 -4.34
C ARG A 57 -6.55 5.86 -4.11
N SER A 58 -6.68 7.04 -4.72
CA SER A 58 -5.69 8.09 -4.57
C SER A 58 -5.60 8.60 -3.13
N ASN A 59 -6.72 8.69 -2.43
CA ASN A 59 -6.74 9.10 -1.03
C ASN A 59 -6.06 8.07 -0.12
N ALA A 60 -6.32 6.77 -0.33
CA ALA A 60 -5.66 5.71 0.42
C ALA A 60 -4.14 5.72 0.18
N ALA A 61 -3.70 5.86 -1.06
CA ALA A 61 -2.28 5.97 -1.41
C ALA A 61 -1.62 7.20 -0.74
N GLY A 62 -2.29 8.36 -0.77
CA GLY A 62 -1.79 9.57 -0.11
C GLY A 62 -1.69 9.43 1.41
N VAL A 63 -2.67 8.81 2.07
CA VAL A 63 -2.62 8.53 3.51
C VAL A 63 -1.47 7.58 3.84
N THR A 64 -1.31 6.50 3.09
CA THR A 64 -0.21 5.55 3.31
C THR A 64 1.15 6.23 3.15
N MET A 65 1.31 7.10 2.14
CA MET A 65 2.56 7.84 1.95
C MET A 65 2.83 8.86 3.06
N GLY A 66 1.80 9.58 3.52
CA GLY A 66 1.92 10.50 4.64
C GLY A 66 2.26 9.79 5.96
N VAL A 67 1.65 8.64 6.22
CA VAL A 67 1.88 7.87 7.45
C VAL A 67 3.21 7.11 7.45
N ALA A 68 3.52 6.40 6.35
CA ALA A 68 4.71 5.53 6.30
C ALA A 68 6.00 6.27 5.94
N TYR A 69 5.91 7.37 5.18
CA TYR A 69 7.07 8.09 4.66
C TYR A 69 7.12 9.57 5.05
N GLY A 70 6.09 10.10 5.74
CA GLY A 70 6.06 11.51 6.17
C GLY A 70 5.90 12.52 5.02
N ILE A 71 5.42 12.07 3.86
CA ILE A 71 5.34 12.90 2.64
C ILE A 71 4.04 13.71 2.66
N GLU A 72 4.16 15.03 2.73
CA GLU A 72 3.00 15.94 2.79
C GLU A 72 2.82 16.83 1.54
N ASN A 73 3.76 16.81 0.59
CA ASN A 73 3.71 17.68 -0.59
C ASN A 73 2.82 17.09 -1.70
N GLU A 74 1.84 17.87 -2.18
CA GLU A 74 0.93 17.50 -3.29
C GLU A 74 1.67 17.15 -4.59
N SER A 75 2.79 17.80 -4.89
CA SER A 75 3.62 17.52 -6.07
C SER A 75 4.31 16.16 -5.99
N GLU A 76 4.88 15.83 -4.83
CA GLU A 76 5.48 14.52 -4.57
C GLU A 76 4.43 13.43 -4.49
N ASN A 77 3.27 13.72 -3.91
CA ASN A 77 2.15 12.81 -3.78
C ASN A 77 1.77 12.21 -5.14
N THR A 78 1.75 13.01 -6.21
CA THR A 78 1.42 12.52 -7.57
C THR A 78 2.43 11.48 -8.09
N ARG A 79 3.74 11.71 -7.86
CA ARG A 79 4.80 10.76 -8.24
C ARG A 79 4.72 9.47 -7.43
N PHE A 80 4.51 9.58 -6.13
CA PHE A 80 4.40 8.42 -5.24
C PHE A 80 3.08 7.65 -5.44
N LEU A 81 2.01 8.34 -5.85
CA LEU A 81 0.76 7.72 -6.26
C LEU A 81 1.00 6.73 -7.40
N ALA A 82 1.69 7.19 -8.45
CA ALA A 82 1.98 6.36 -9.62
C ALA A 82 2.86 5.15 -9.26
N ILE A 83 3.82 5.32 -8.35
CA ILE A 83 4.66 4.22 -7.87
C ILE A 83 3.83 3.23 -7.03
N ALA A 84 2.97 3.73 -6.14
CA ALA A 84 2.11 2.89 -5.30
C ALA A 84 1.08 2.12 -6.14
N GLU A 85 0.49 2.75 -7.14
CA GLU A 85 -0.44 2.10 -8.07
C GLU A 85 0.26 0.99 -8.84
N LYS A 86 1.44 1.26 -9.42
CA LYS A 86 2.23 0.25 -10.11
C LYS A 86 2.63 -0.92 -9.20
N ALA A 87 2.98 -0.62 -7.95
CA ALA A 87 3.30 -1.65 -6.96
C ALA A 87 2.06 -2.50 -6.59
N LEU A 88 0.90 -1.86 -6.40
CA LEU A 88 -0.37 -2.55 -6.13
C LEU A 88 -0.82 -3.40 -7.32
N GLU A 89 -0.63 -2.95 -8.55
CA GLU A 89 -0.87 -3.73 -9.77
C GLU A 89 0.04 -4.95 -9.83
N GLY A 90 1.34 -4.78 -9.57
CA GLY A 90 2.30 -5.88 -9.51
C GLY A 90 1.95 -6.90 -8.43
N MET A 91 1.57 -6.44 -7.23
CA MET A 91 1.10 -7.31 -6.16
C MET A 91 -0.21 -8.02 -6.52
N ALA A 92 -1.17 -7.34 -7.15
CA ALA A 92 -2.44 -7.93 -7.56
C ALA A 92 -2.25 -8.99 -8.67
N ALA A 93 -1.28 -8.79 -9.57
CA ALA A 93 -0.90 -9.79 -10.56
C ALA A 93 -0.22 -11.01 -9.90
N ALA A 94 0.73 -10.77 -9.01
CA ALA A 94 1.43 -11.84 -8.28
C ALA A 94 0.52 -12.61 -7.31
N ALA A 95 -0.52 -11.97 -6.77
CA ALA A 95 -1.49 -12.60 -5.87
C ALA A 95 -2.50 -13.50 -6.60
N LYS A 96 -2.56 -13.46 -7.94
CA LYS A 96 -3.39 -14.38 -8.72
C LYS A 96 -2.67 -15.72 -8.85
N PRO A 97 -3.17 -16.78 -8.19
CA PRO A 97 -2.53 -18.09 -8.29
C PRO A 97 -2.55 -18.55 -9.75
N GLY A 98 -1.38 -18.91 -10.29
CA GLY A 98 -1.25 -19.49 -11.63
C GLY A 98 -1.07 -18.49 -12.79
N GLN A 99 -0.79 -17.21 -12.51
CA GLN A 99 -0.45 -16.25 -13.57
C GLN A 99 0.99 -16.37 -14.08
N PHE A 100 1.90 -16.92 -13.29
CA PHE A 100 3.27 -17.17 -13.70
C PHE A 100 3.51 -18.68 -13.77
N PHE A 101 3.94 -19.18 -14.93
CA PHE A 101 4.35 -20.58 -15.07
C PHE A 101 5.46 -21.00 -14.09
N VAL A 102 6.17 -20.02 -13.51
CA VAL A 102 7.16 -20.21 -12.44
C VAL A 102 6.55 -20.80 -11.17
N ASP A 103 5.25 -20.65 -10.94
CA ASP A 103 4.53 -21.24 -9.81
C ASP A 103 4.40 -22.78 -9.93
N PHE A 104 4.40 -23.30 -11.17
CA PHE A 104 4.28 -24.73 -11.46
C PHE A 104 5.61 -25.36 -11.89
N LEU A 105 6.47 -24.58 -12.55
CA LEU A 105 7.73 -25.02 -13.16
C LEU A 105 8.85 -24.06 -12.74
N PRO A 106 9.49 -24.27 -11.57
CA PRO A 106 10.46 -23.33 -11.00
C PRO A 106 11.71 -23.08 -11.86
N PHE A 107 11.99 -23.92 -12.87
CA PHE A 107 13.08 -23.72 -13.83
C PHE A 107 12.81 -22.59 -14.84
N LEU A 108 11.55 -22.16 -15.02
CA LEU A 108 11.21 -21.03 -15.89
C LEU A 108 11.63 -19.66 -15.33
N LYS A 109 12.08 -19.59 -14.06
CA LYS A 109 12.66 -18.35 -13.48
C LYS A 109 13.94 -17.88 -14.20
N HIS A 110 14.57 -18.74 -14.99
CA HIS A 110 15.85 -18.48 -15.65
C HIS A 110 15.73 -18.22 -17.16
N LEU A 111 14.51 -18.21 -17.71
CA LEU A 111 14.31 -17.75 -19.08
C LEU A 111 14.07 -16.23 -19.09
N PRO A 112 14.82 -15.47 -19.91
CA PRO A 112 14.66 -14.02 -20.04
C PRO A 112 13.32 -13.64 -20.69
#